data_AF-A0A645IBJ9-F1
#
_entry.id   AF-A0A645IBJ9-F1
#
_cell.length_a   1.000
_cell.length_b   1.000
_cell.length_c   1.000
_cell.angle_alpha   90.00
_cell.angle_beta   90.00
_cell.angle_gamma   90.00
#
_symmetry.space_group_name_H-M   'P 1'
#
loop_
_entity.id
_entity.type
_entity.pdbx_description
1 polymer ?
#
loop_
_entity_poly.entity_id
_entity_poly.type
_entity_poly.pdbx_seq_one_letter_code
_entity_poly.pdbx_strand_id
1 'polypeptide(L)' 'MILKEFDLDNYLFGTEQRDLTPGDKKKIKQRLKKEMAEIFSGRNIPRV' A
#
# COMPACT_ATOMS: atom_id res chain seq x y z
N MET A 1 -17.28 -4.09 -4.45
CA MET A 1 -16.56 -2.83 -4.17
C MET A 1 -15.09 -3.17 -3.98
N ILE A 2 -14.36 -3.23 -5.10
CA ILE A 2 -12.89 -3.24 -5.12
C ILE A 2 -12.51 -1.78 -5.38
N LEU A 3 -11.59 -1.23 -4.59
CA LEU A 3 -10.97 0.07 -4.86
C LEU A 3 -10.56 0.08 -6.33
N LYS A 4 -11.34 0.79 -7.16
CA LYS A 4 -11.31 0.65 -8.62
C LYS A 4 -9.93 1.00 -9.18
N GLU A 5 -9.15 1.81 -8.46
CA GLU A 5 -7.78 2.18 -8.83
C GLU A 5 -6.92 2.25 -7.57
N PHE A 6 -6.06 1.23 -7.37
CA PHE A 6 -4.93 1.35 -6.44
C PHE A 6 -3.81 2.05 -7.19
N ASP A 7 -3.70 3.36 -7.01
CA ASP A 7 -2.62 4.17 -7.52
C ASP A 7 -1.66 4.51 -6.37
N LEU A 8 -0.41 4.07 -6.52
CA LEU A 8 0.62 4.27 -5.50
C LEU A 8 0.95 5.75 -5.31
N ASP A 9 0.86 6.57 -6.36
CA ASP A 9 1.23 7.98 -6.31
C ASP A 9 0.34 8.78 -5.34
N ASN A 10 -0.91 8.35 -5.13
CA ASN A 10 -1.81 8.94 -4.13
C ASN A 10 -1.40 8.66 -2.67
N TYR A 11 -0.45 7.76 -2.44
CA TYR A 11 0.02 7.36 -1.11
C TYR A 11 1.50 7.66 -0.89
N LEU A 12 2.19 8.20 -1.89
CA LEU A 12 3.58 8.62 -1.77
C LEU A 12 3.63 10.11 -1.41
N PHE A 13 4.50 10.46 -0.47
CA PHE A 13 4.75 11.84 -0.08
C PHE A 13 6.20 12.19 -0.39
N GLY A 14 6.43 13.22 -1.21
CA GLY A 14 7.76 13.73 -1.54
C GLY A 14 8.63 12.79 -2.40
N THR A 15 8.07 11.68 -2.89
CA THR A 15 8.73 10.78 -3.85
C THR A 15 7.70 10.36 -4.89
N GLU A 16 8.10 10.22 -6.15
CA GLU A 16 7.19 9.71 -7.17
C GLU A 16 7.39 8.22 -7.38
N GLN A 17 6.36 7.52 -7.88
CA GLN A 17 6.48 6.11 -8.22
C GLN A 17 7.63 5.86 -9.21
N ARG A 18 7.96 6.78 -10.12
CA ARG A 18 9.08 6.60 -11.06
C ARG A 18 10.45 6.51 -10.37
N ASP A 19 10.62 7.10 -9.19
CA ASP A 19 11.88 7.13 -8.46
C ASP A 19 12.10 5.88 -7.58
N LEU A 20 11.06 5.06 -7.43
CA LEU A 20 11.11 3.82 -6.66
C LEU A 20 11.58 2.65 -7.51
N THR A 21 12.43 1.81 -6.92
CA THR A 21 12.79 0.53 -7.56
C THR A 21 11.58 -0.39 -7.63
N PRO A 22 11.53 -1.36 -8.58
CA PRO A 22 10.46 -2.35 -8.63
C PRO A 22 10.29 -3.14 -7.32
N GLY A 23 11.38 -3.36 -6.58
CA GLY A 23 11.35 -4.02 -5.28
C GLY A 23 10.65 -3.18 -4.21
N ASP A 24 10.96 -1.89 -4.15
CA ASP A 24 10.35 -0.96 -3.21
C ASP A 24 8.87 -0.75 -3.50
N LYS A 25 8.50 -0.58 -4.77
CA LYS A 25 7.08 -0.52 -5.20
C LYS A 25 6.29 -1.70 -4.67
N LYS A 26 6.83 -2.92 -4.83
CA LYS A 26 6.17 -4.15 -4.37
C LYS A 26 6.02 -4.17 -2.85
N LYS A 27 7.06 -3.77 -2.13
CA LYS A 27 7.07 -3.72 -0.66
C LYS A 27 6.07 -2.69 -0.12
N ILE A 28 6.04 -1.49 -0.68
CA ILE A 28 5.12 -0.42 -0.27
C ILE A 28 3.68 -0.83 -0.58
N LYS A 29 3.42 -1.39 -1.78
CA LYS A 29 2.09 -1.88 -2.16
C LYS A 29 1.58 -2.98 -1.23
N GLN A 30 2.45 -3.90 -0.79
CA GLN A 30 2.05 -4.92 0.20
C GLN A 30 1.70 -4.30 1.55
N ARG A 31 2.50 -3.33 2.03
CA ARG A 31 2.26 -2.65 3.31
C ARG A 31 0.96 -1.85 3.29
N LEU A 32 0.73 -1.05 2.25
CA LEU A 32 -0.50 -0.27 2.08
C LEU A 32 -1.74 -1.16 2.06
N LYS A 33 -1.69 -2.28 1.33
CA LYS A 33 -2.82 -3.23 1.34
C LYS A 33 -3.08 -3.84 2.71
N LYS A 34 -2.02 -4.13 3.47
CA LYS A 34 -2.14 -4.64 4.83
C LYS A 34 -2.79 -3.61 5.74
N GLU A 35 -2.28 -2.38 5.73
CA GLU A 35 -2.83 -1.27 6.53
C GLU A 35 -4.28 -0.98 6.17
N MET A 36 -4.62 -0.94 4.89
CA MET A 36 -6.02 -0.79 4.46
C MET A 36 -6.91 -1.92 4.98
N ALA A 37 -6.43 -3.16 4.98
CA ALA A 37 -7.16 -4.29 5.54
C ALA A 37 -7.28 -4.21 7.08
N GLU A 38 -6.25 -3.73 7.76
CA GLU A 38 -6.24 -3.49 9.22
C GLU A 38 -7.22 -2.38 9.61
N ILE A 39 -7.23 -1.28 8.87
CA ILE A 39 -8.20 -0.18 9.03
C ILE A 39 -9.62 -0.68 8.78
N PHE A 40 -9.84 -1.44 7.69
CA PHE A 40 -11.15 -1.99 7.36
C PHE A 40 -11.66 -2.98 8.43
N SER A 41 -10.77 -3.84 8.93
CA SER A 41 -11.11 -4.84 9.94
C SER A 41 -11.13 -4.29 11.37
N GLY A 42 -10.64 -3.06 11.58
CA GLY A 42 -10.50 -2.45 12.90
C GLY A 42 -9.55 -3.22 13.83
N ARG A 43 -8.67 -4.06 13.28
CA ARG A 43 -7.77 -4.94 14.04
C ARG A 43 -6.43 -5.06 13.33
N ASN A 44 -5.36 -5.21 14.11
CA ASN A 44 -4.05 -5.53 13.56
C ASN A 44 -4.04 -6.99 13.08
N ILE A 45 -3.53 -7.21 11.87
CA ILE A 45 -3.41 -8.55 11.28
C ILE A 45 -1.99 -9.06 11.60
N PRO A 46 -1.86 -10.08 12.48
CA PRO A 46 -0.55 -10.66 12.78
C PRO A 46 0.02 -11.31 11.52
N ARG A 47 1.31 -11.07 11.28
CA ARG A 47 2.02 -11.62 10.14
C ARG A 47 2.46 -13.05 10.53
N VAL A 48 1.68 -14.05 10.11
CA VAL A 48 2.05 -15.47 10.19
C VAL A 48 3.11 -15.83 9.15
#